data_AF-A0A286E5W4-F1
#
_entry.id   AF-A0A286E5W4-F1
#
_cell.length_a   1.000
_cell.length_b   1.000
_cell.length_c   1.000
_cell.angle_alpha   90.00
_cell.angle_beta   90.00
_cell.angle_gamma   90.00
#
_symmetry.space_group_name_H-M   'P 1'
#
loop_
_entity.id
_entity.type
_entity.pdbx_description
1 polymer ?
#
loop_
_entity_poly.entity_id
_entity_poly.type
_entity_poly.pdbx_seq_one_letter_code
_entity_poly.pdbx_strand_id
1 'polypeptide(L)' 'MANINIRVDDDLKKQSFAVIERFGMTPSQAFKMFLTQIAHTNTIPLSLDYQNINYEANPTTMQAIEDYRKNKKYDV' A
#
# COMPACT_ATOMS: atom_id res chain seq x y z
N MET A 1 11.98 -6.14 -19.22
CA MET A 1 12.02 -5.83 -17.78
C MET A 1 11.62 -4.37 -17.61
N ALA A 2 10.86 -4.04 -16.56
CA ALA A 2 10.51 -2.66 -16.23
C ALA A 2 11.45 -2.14 -15.12
N ASN A 3 11.71 -0.83 -15.11
CA ASN A 3 12.52 -0.16 -14.10
C ASN A 3 11.63 0.77 -13.25
N ILE A 4 11.88 0.83 -11.95
CA ILE A 4 11.16 1.68 -11.00
C ILE A 4 12.20 2.52 -10.25
N ASN A 5 12.06 3.84 -10.28
CA ASN A 5 12.88 4.76 -9.50
C ASN A 5 11.99 5.37 -8.39
N ILE A 6 12.42 5.27 -7.14
CA ILE A 6 11.68 5.73 -5.97
C ILE A 6 12.58 6.71 -5.22
N ARG A 7 12.06 7.92 -4.96
CA ARG A 7 12.71 8.88 -4.05
C ARG A 7 12.34 8.52 -2.62
N VAL A 8 13.34 8.40 -1.76
CA VAL A 8 13.20 8.13 -0.33
C VAL A 8 14.18 9.02 0.44
N ASP A 9 13.83 9.39 1.67
CA ASP A 9 14.74 10.10 2.56
C ASP A 9 15.92 9.20 2.95
N ASP A 10 17.09 9.80 3.19
CA ASP A 10 18.32 9.07 3.46
C ASP A 10 18.25 8.22 4.74
N ASP A 11 17.61 8.75 5.80
CA ASP A 11 17.41 8.02 7.05
C ASP A 11 16.48 6.82 6.86
N LEU A 12 15.38 7.00 6.12
CA LEU A 12 14.45 5.92 5.80
C LEU A 12 15.15 4.82 5.00
N LYS A 13 15.95 5.19 4.00
CA LYS A 13 16.75 4.25 3.21
C LYS A 13 17.70 3.47 4.10
N LYS A 14 18.48 4.16 4.95
CA LYS A 14 19.47 3.53 5.82
C LYS A 14 18.82 2.54 6.80
N GLN A 15 17.74 2.94 7.45
CA GLN A 15 17.04 2.10 8.44
C GLN A 15 16.38 0.89 7.77
N SER A 16 15.63 1.11 6.69
CA SER A 16 14.94 0.02 6.00
C SER A 16 15.90 -0.99 5.38
N PHE A 17 17.00 -0.54 4.76
CA PHE A 17 17.95 -1.43 4.11
C PHE A 17 18.69 -2.29 5.13
N ALA A 18 19.08 -1.72 6.28
CA ALA A 18 19.70 -2.48 7.36
C ALA A 18 18.78 -3.61 7.87
N VAL A 19 17.47 -3.38 7.95
CA VAL A 19 16.50 -4.42 8.32
C VAL A 19 16.44 -5.51 7.25
N ILE A 20 16.32 -5.14 5.97
CA ILE A 20 16.25 -6.10 4.85
C ILE A 20 17.51 -6.97 4.78
N GLU A 21 18.69 -6.37 4.96
CA GLU A 21 19.98 -7.06 4.95
C GLU A 21 20.10 -8.06 6.12
N ARG A 22 19.53 -7.75 7.29
CA ARG A 22 19.48 -8.70 8.43
C ARG A 22 18.67 -9.95 8.14
N PHE A 23 17.72 -9.89 7.20
CA PHE A 23 17.00 -11.06 6.71
C PHE A 23 17.74 -11.80 5.57
N GLY A 24 18.96 -11.37 5.21
CA GLY A 24 19.77 -11.99 4.14
C GLY A 24 19.25 -11.70 2.74
N MET A 25 18.49 -10.60 2.57
CA MET A 25 17.86 -10.24 1.31
C MET A 25 18.41 -8.93 0.77
N THR A 26 18.26 -8.70 -0.54
CA THR A 26 18.50 -7.37 -1.13
C THR A 26 17.22 -6.53 -1.12
N PRO A 27 17.32 -5.20 -1.10
CA PRO A 27 16.15 -4.32 -1.23
C PRO A 27 15.29 -4.65 -2.46
N SER A 28 15.92 -4.92 -3.61
CA SER A 28 15.20 -5.30 -4.83
C SER A 28 14.40 -6.59 -4.68
N GLN A 29 14.91 -7.58 -3.93
CA GLN A 29 14.16 -8.81 -3.64
C GLN A 29 12.95 -8.53 -2.75
N ALA A 30 13.13 -7.75 -1.68
CA ALA A 30 12.04 -7.36 -0.80
C ALA A 30 10.94 -6.57 -1.54
N PHE A 31 11.32 -5.59 -2.36
CA PHE A 31 10.38 -4.85 -3.20
C PHE A 31 9.66 -5.73 -4.22
N LYS A 32 10.37 -6.68 -4.84
CA LYS A 32 9.75 -7.64 -5.75
C LYS A 32 8.69 -8.48 -5.02
N MET A 33 9.00 -9.00 -3.84
CA MET A 33 8.04 -9.76 -3.02
C MET A 33 6.83 -8.92 -2.63
N PHE A 34 7.04 -7.67 -2.26
CA PHE A 34 5.96 -6.74 -1.93
C PHE A 34 5.00 -6.54 -3.12
N LEU A 35 5.54 -6.27 -4.32
CA LEU A 35 4.74 -6.14 -5.53
C LEU A 35 4.04 -7.45 -5.93
N THR A 36 4.73 -8.58 -5.77
CA THR A 36 4.16 -9.91 -6.02
C THR A 36 2.98 -10.18 -5.10
N GLN A 37 3.09 -9.85 -3.81
CA GLN A 37 1.99 -10.00 -2.85
C GLN A 37 0.77 -9.17 -3.29
N ILE A 38 0.97 -7.89 -3.62
CA ILE A 38 -0.11 -7.02 -4.11
C ILE A 38 -0.81 -7.62 -5.33
N ALA A 39 -0.03 -8.09 -6.31
CA ALA A 39 -0.56 -8.68 -7.53
C ALA A 39 -1.38 -9.96 -7.29
N HIS A 40 -1.01 -10.76 -6.28
CA HIS A 40 -1.71 -12.02 -5.97
C HIS A 40 -2.93 -11.81 -5.06
N THR A 41 -2.84 -10.92 -4.07
CA THR A 41 -3.92 -10.73 -3.09
C THR A 41 -4.90 -9.63 -3.48
N ASN A 42 -4.56 -8.79 -4.46
CA ASN A 42 -5.29 -7.55 -4.78
C ASN A 42 -5.48 -6.63 -3.56
N THR A 43 -4.57 -6.72 -2.58
CA THR A 43 -4.58 -5.91 -1.36
C THR A 43 -3.19 -5.34 -1.11
N ILE A 44 -3.10 -4.19 -0.43
CA ILE A 44 -1.82 -3.61 -0.03
C ILE A 44 -1.43 -4.21 1.33
N PRO A 45 -0.36 -5.03 1.41
CA PRO A 45 0.02 -5.74 2.64
C PRO A 45 0.84 -4.85 3.58
N LEU A 46 0.33 -3.67 3.91
CA LEU A 46 0.92 -2.74 4.87
C LEU A 46 -0.04 -2.56 6.03
N SER A 47 0.46 -2.72 7.25
CA SER A 47 -0.21 -2.22 8.44
C SER A 47 0.33 -0.81 8.70
N LEU A 48 -0.57 0.17 8.72
CA LEU A 48 -0.25 1.58 9.00
C LEU A 48 -0.35 1.88 10.51
N ASP A 49 -0.24 0.85 11.34
CA ASP A 49 -0.45 0.94 12.79
C ASP A 49 0.58 1.89 13.44
N TYR A 50 1.73 2.09 12.79
CA TYR A 50 2.76 3.04 13.21
C TYR A 50 2.38 4.51 12.99
N GLN A 51 1.37 4.81 12.17
CA GLN A 51 0.96 6.17 11.85
C GLN A 51 -0.33 6.63 12.56
N ASN A 52 -1.02 5.76 13.30
CA ASN A 52 -2.31 6.10 13.93
C ASN A 52 -3.30 6.75 12.92
N ILE A 53 -3.23 6.32 11.65
CA ILE A 53 -4.07 6.88 10.58
C ILE A 53 -5.36 6.10 10.58
N ASN A 54 -6.46 6.75 10.95
CA ASN A 54 -7.79 6.25 10.62
C ASN A 54 -7.84 6.12 9.10
N TYR A 55 -7.96 4.90 8.59
CA TYR A 55 -8.13 4.67 7.16
C TYR A 55 -9.34 5.48 6.66
N GLU A 56 -9.07 6.52 5.88
CA GLU A 56 -10.09 7.28 5.16
C GLU A 56 -10.07 6.82 3.70
N ALA A 57 -11.22 6.31 3.23
CA ALA A 57 -11.38 5.93 1.84
C ALA A 57 -11.11 7.15 0.94
N ASN A 58 -10.44 6.93 -0.21
CA ASN A 58 -10.20 8.04 -1.14
C ASN A 58 -11.53 8.65 -1.63
N PRO A 59 -11.55 9.93 -2.06
CA PRO A 59 -12.78 10.63 -2.42
C PRO A 59 -13.64 9.90 -3.46
N THR A 60 -13.01 9.23 -4.43
CA THR A 60 -13.69 8.43 -5.45
C THR A 60 -14.44 7.24 -4.85
N THR A 61 -13.85 6.59 -3.85
CA THR A 61 -14.48 5.48 -3.13
C THR A 61 -15.64 5.97 -2.26
N MET A 62 -15.49 7.12 -1.62
CA MET A 62 -16.60 7.75 -0.87
C MET A 62 -17.79 8.09 -1.78
N GLN A 63 -17.55 8.65 -2.96
CA GLN A 63 -18.60 8.94 -3.94
C GLN A 63 -19.32 7.68 -4.41
N ALA A 64 -18.58 6.62 -4.75
CA ALA A 64 -19.19 5.35 -5.16
C ALA A 64 -20.09 4.75 -4.05
N ILE A 65 -19.70 4.89 -2.79
CA ILE A 65 -20.51 4.47 -1.63
C ILE A 65 -21.77 5.33 -1.51
N GLU A 66 -21.67 6.65 -1.69
CA GLU A 66 -22.83 7.56 -1.65
C GLU A 66 -23.83 7.28 -2.78
N ASP A 67 -23.34 7.08 -4.00
CA ASP A 67 -24.18 6.79 -5.17
C ASP A 67 -24.95 5.48 -4.97
N TYR A 68 -24.28 4.44 -4.45
CA TYR A 68 -24.94 3.19 -4.09
C TYR A 68 -26.02 3.38 -3.00
N ARG A 69 -25.73 4.17 -1.96
CA ARG A 69 -26.68 4.46 -0.87
C ARG A 69 -27.89 5.25 -1.35
N LYS A 70 -27.70 6.19 -2.29
CA LYS A 70 -28.82 6.91 -2.92
C LYS A 70 -29.68 5.96 -3.74
N ASN A 71 -29.09 5.14 -4.60
CA ASN A 71 -29.86 4.26 -5.50
C ASN A 71 -30.75 3.28 -4.73
N LYS A 72 -30.22 2.66 -3.65
CA LYS A 72 -31.00 1.78 -2.76
C LYS A 72 -32.18 2.47 -2.04
N LYS A 73 -32.17 3.80 -1.93
CA LYS A 73 -33.22 4.58 -1.27
C LYS A 73 -34.41 4.87 -2.21
N TYR A 74 -34.26 4.64 -3.51
CA TYR A 74 -35.31 4.81 -4.52
C TYR A 74 -35.97 3.48 -4.93
N ASP A 75 -35.46 2.35 -4.44
CA ASP A 75 -36.00 1.00 -4.69
C ASP A 75 -36.96 0.50 -3.58
N VAL A 76 -37.47 1.39 -2.71
CA VAL A 76 -38.47 1.08 -1.65
C VAL A 76 -39.68 1.99 -1.69
#